data_AF-A0A842SSG1-F1
#
_entry.id   AF-A0A842SSG1-F1
#
_cell.length_a   1.000
_cell.length_b   1.000
_cell.length_c   1.000
_cell.angle_alpha   90.00
_cell.angle_beta   90.00
_cell.angle_gamma   90.00
#
_symmetry.space_group_name_H-M   'P 1'
#
loop_
_entity.id
_entity.type
_entity.pdbx_description
1 polymer ?
#
loop_
_entity_poly.entity_id
_entity_poly.type
_entity_poly.pdbx_seq_one_letter_code
_entity_poly.pdbx_strand_id
1 'polypeptide(L)'
;MAKLERIYTVPLGGAYDVPRGKRVPRAVKLLREFASRHMKADGQRVRISEALNKYLWQRSIQKPPRNVKIRLVKEEEEIRAYLSDEKIEEPKKAEEKPKAEVKEKQEEKKKNE
;
A
#
# COMPACT_ATOMS: atom_id res chain seq x y z
N MET A 1 6.02 19.95 3.04
CA MET A 1 5.61 19.83 4.46
C MET A 1 4.10 19.70 4.56
N ALA A 2 3.57 18.47 4.72
CA ALA A 2 2.33 18.13 5.45
C ALA A 2 2.07 16.62 5.24
N LYS A 3 2.61 15.76 6.12
CA LYS A 3 2.30 14.33 6.10
C LYS A 3 1.03 14.12 6.92
N LEU A 4 -0.11 14.04 6.25
CA LEU A 4 -1.39 13.81 6.93
C LEU A 4 -1.69 12.33 6.91
N GLU A 5 -1.62 11.70 8.08
CA GLU A 5 -1.91 10.27 8.27
C GLU A 5 -3.24 10.09 8.97
N ARG A 6 -4.08 9.20 8.42
CA ARG A 6 -5.35 8.83 9.04
C ARG A 6 -5.61 7.34 8.86
N ILE A 7 -6.16 6.72 9.90
CA ILE A 7 -6.62 5.33 9.86
C ILE A 7 -8.14 5.36 9.73
N TYR A 8 -8.64 4.70 8.69
CA TYR A 8 -10.07 4.57 8.42
C TYR A 8 -10.47 3.11 8.32
N THR A 9 -11.72 2.82 8.67
CA THR A 9 -12.36 1.57 8.29
C THR A 9 -13.22 1.85 7.08
N VAL A 10 -12.87 1.25 5.94
CA VAL A 10 -13.57 1.45 4.67
C VAL A 10 -14.62 0.35 4.49
N PRO A 11 -15.91 0.71 4.36
CA PRO A 11 -16.94 -0.25 3.99
C PRO A 11 -16.87 -0.54 2.49
N LEU A 12 -16.69 -1.81 2.13
CA LEU A 12 -16.68 -2.31 0.75
C LEU A 12 -17.98 -3.06 0.41
N GLY A 13 -19.04 -2.85 1.21
CA GLY A 13 -20.35 -3.47 1.01
C GLY A 13 -20.90 -3.26 -0.41
N GLY A 14 -20.72 -2.06 -0.98
CA GLY A 14 -21.14 -1.73 -2.34
C GLY A 14 -20.42 -2.49 -3.46
N ALA A 15 -19.37 -3.27 -3.15
CA ALA A 15 -18.77 -4.18 -4.11
C ALA A 15 -19.68 -5.38 -4.44
N TYR A 16 -20.63 -5.71 -3.55
CA TYR A 16 -21.50 -6.87 -3.70
C TYR A 16 -22.72 -6.64 -4.59
N ASP A 17 -23.04 -5.37 -4.89
CA ASP A 17 -24.13 -4.97 -5.78
C ASP A 17 -23.85 -5.37 -7.24
N VAL A 18 -22.58 -5.61 -7.55
CA VAL A 18 -22.10 -5.96 -8.89
C VAL A 18 -22.02 -7.50 -9.03
N PRO A 19 -22.20 -8.06 -10.26
CA PRO A 19 -22.02 -9.49 -10.52
C PRO A 19 -20.72 -10.05 -9.96
N ARG A 20 -20.74 -11.33 -9.57
CA ARG A 20 -19.65 -12.01 -8.83
C ARG A 20 -18.27 -11.83 -9.47
N GLY A 21 -18.17 -11.87 -10.79
CA GLY A 21 -16.89 -11.73 -11.52
C GLY A 21 -16.29 -10.32 -11.53
N LYS A 22 -16.98 -9.29 -11.02
CA LYS A 22 -16.52 -7.89 -11.08
C LYS A 22 -16.40 -7.24 -9.69
N ARG A 23 -16.53 -8.03 -8.61
CA ARG A 23 -16.62 -7.49 -7.24
C ARG A 23 -15.31 -6.93 -6.74
N VAL A 24 -14.19 -7.66 -6.83
CA VAL A 24 -12.88 -7.11 -6.42
C VAL A 24 -12.49 -5.86 -7.22
N PRO A 25 -12.62 -5.83 -8.56
CA PRO A 25 -12.42 -4.59 -9.33
C PRO A 25 -13.30 -3.42 -8.85
N ARG A 26 -14.56 -3.69 -8.48
CA ARG A 26 -15.43 -2.67 -7.90
C ARG A 26 -14.96 -2.22 -6.51
N ALA A 27 -14.50 -3.13 -5.68
CA ALA A 27 -13.95 -2.83 -4.35
C ALA A 27 -12.74 -1.89 -4.46
N VAL A 28 -11.83 -2.13 -5.41
CA VAL A 28 -10.69 -1.26 -5.69
C VAL A 28 -11.13 0.14 -6.13
N LYS A 29 -12.18 0.25 -6.95
CA LYS A 29 -12.75 1.56 -7.34
C LYS A 29 -13.34 2.30 -6.15
N LEU A 30 -14.17 1.62 -5.34
CA LEU A 30 -14.74 2.19 -4.12
C LEU A 30 -13.65 2.68 -3.16
N LEU A 31 -12.54 1.96 -3.09
CA LEU A 31 -11.40 2.35 -2.29
C LEU A 31 -10.76 3.66 -2.76
N ARG A 32 -10.57 3.80 -4.08
CA ARG A 32 -10.05 5.03 -4.68
C ARG A 32 -10.99 6.20 -4.43
N GLU A 33 -12.30 6.00 -4.65
CA GLU A 33 -13.33 7.00 -4.34
C GLU A 33 -13.33 7.41 -2.87
N PHE A 34 -13.20 6.44 -1.95
CA PHE A 34 -13.14 6.70 -0.52
C PHE A 34 -11.91 7.55 -0.16
N ALA A 35 -10.73 7.20 -0.68
CA ALA A 35 -9.49 7.94 -0.42
C ALA A 35 -9.57 9.38 -0.94
N SER A 36 -10.05 9.59 -2.17
CA SER A 36 -10.21 10.93 -2.75
C SER A 36 -11.17 11.80 -1.95
N ARG A 37 -12.33 11.25 -1.54
CA ARG A 37 -13.34 11.97 -0.73
C ARG A 37 -12.82 12.38 0.64
N HIS A 38 -12.13 11.48 1.35
CA HIS A 38 -11.74 11.73 2.75
C HIS A 38 -10.48 12.59 2.90
N MET A 39 -9.57 12.54 1.91
CA MET A 39 -8.33 13.33 1.93
C MET A 39 -8.46 14.67 1.19
N LYS A 40 -9.66 14.99 0.66
CA LYS A 40 -9.97 16.21 -0.11
C LYS A 40 -8.91 16.47 -1.18
N ALA A 41 -8.77 15.48 -2.03
CA ALA A 41 -7.69 15.37 -3.00
C ALA A 41 -8.29 15.26 -4.40
N ASP A 42 -8.93 16.34 -4.81
CA ASP A 42 -9.52 16.46 -6.13
C ASP A 42 -8.40 16.46 -7.16
N GLY A 43 -8.27 15.36 -7.92
CA GLY A 43 -7.27 15.20 -8.98
C GLY A 43 -5.98 14.47 -8.60
N GLN A 44 -5.74 14.12 -7.33
CA GLN A 44 -4.52 13.38 -6.95
C GLN A 44 -4.60 11.90 -7.32
N ARG A 45 -3.46 11.32 -7.71
CA ARG A 45 -3.35 9.89 -8.03
C ARG A 45 -3.34 9.07 -6.73
N VAL A 46 -4.32 8.17 -6.60
CA VAL A 46 -4.38 7.21 -5.49
C VAL A 46 -3.57 5.98 -5.85
N ARG A 47 -2.48 5.74 -5.10
CA ARG A 47 -1.67 4.54 -5.16
C ARG A 47 -2.05 3.59 -4.03
N ILE A 48 -2.34 2.35 -4.40
CA ILE A 48 -2.74 1.29 -3.47
C ILE A 48 -1.53 0.39 -3.27
N SER A 49 -1.18 0.08 -2.02
CA SER A 49 -0.08 -0.85 -1.72
C SER A 49 -0.38 -2.25 -2.26
N GLU A 50 0.67 -2.99 -2.58
CA GLU A 50 0.53 -4.34 -3.11
C GLU A 50 -0.13 -5.27 -2.08
N ALA A 51 0.22 -5.15 -0.80
CA ALA A 51 -0.38 -5.94 0.27
C ALA A 51 -1.87 -5.66 0.45
N LEU A 52 -2.29 -4.39 0.36
CA LEU A 52 -3.71 -4.04 0.38
C LEU A 52 -4.45 -4.65 -0.82
N ASN A 53 -3.83 -4.64 -2.00
CA ASN A 53 -4.39 -5.31 -3.17
C ASN A 53 -4.47 -6.84 -2.94
N LYS A 54 -3.39 -7.50 -2.51
CA LYS A 54 -3.37 -8.93 -2.20
C LYS A 54 -4.45 -9.31 -1.19
N TYR A 55 -4.64 -8.50 -0.15
CA TYR A 55 -5.68 -8.69 0.85
C TYR A 55 -7.09 -8.66 0.24
N LEU A 56 -7.36 -7.74 -0.68
CA LEU A 56 -8.63 -7.71 -1.43
C LEU A 56 -8.84 -8.95 -2.29
N TRP A 57 -7.77 -9.52 -2.85
CA TRP A 57 -7.81 -10.70 -3.72
C TRP A 57 -7.68 -12.05 -2.97
N GLN A 58 -7.45 -12.07 -1.65
CA GLN A 58 -7.15 -13.27 -0.87
C GLN A 58 -8.22 -14.38 -0.97
N ARG A 59 -9.49 -14.00 -1.12
CA ARG A 59 -10.64 -14.94 -1.21
C ARG A 59 -11.18 -15.09 -2.62
N SER A 60 -10.36 -14.80 -3.64
CA SER A 60 -10.75 -14.74 -5.06
C SER A 60 -11.64 -13.54 -5.42
N ILE A 61 -11.84 -13.33 -6.72
CA ILE A 61 -12.56 -12.20 -7.33
C ILE A 61 -14.02 -12.06 -6.85
N GLN A 62 -14.62 -13.16 -6.38
CA GLN A 62 -16.05 -13.24 -6.03
C GLN A 62 -16.38 -12.81 -4.60
N LYS A 63 -15.40 -12.82 -3.70
CA LYS A 63 -15.63 -12.65 -2.26
C LYS A 63 -14.65 -11.62 -1.65
N PRO A 64 -14.66 -10.35 -2.10
CA PRO A 64 -13.86 -9.32 -1.44
C PRO A 64 -14.26 -9.18 0.05
N PRO A 65 -13.33 -8.79 0.94
CA PRO A 65 -13.68 -8.45 2.33
C PRO A 65 -14.76 -7.36 2.40
N ARG A 66 -15.68 -7.45 3.36
CA ARG A 66 -16.77 -6.47 3.53
C ARG A 66 -16.29 -5.14 4.12
N ASN A 67 -15.31 -5.20 5.02
CA ASN A 67 -14.71 -4.04 5.68
C ASN A 67 -13.19 -4.21 5.64
N VAL A 68 -12.46 -3.11 5.43
CA VAL A 68 -10.99 -3.11 5.45
C VAL A 68 -10.51 -1.90 6.25
N LYS A 69 -9.65 -2.13 7.23
CA LYS A 69 -8.95 -1.06 7.94
C LYS A 69 -7.73 -0.64 7.12
N ILE A 70 -7.65 0.63 6.81
CA ILE A 70 -6.66 1.19 5.87
C ILE A 70 -6.04 2.42 6.50
N ARG A 71 -4.73 2.54 6.33
CA ARG A 71 -3.98 3.75 6.65
C ARG A 71 -3.79 4.55 5.37
N LEU A 72 -4.30 5.77 5.35
CA LEU A 72 -4.11 6.72 4.26
C LEU A 72 -3.03 7.70 4.65
N VAL A 73 -2.05 7.89 3.76
CA VAL A 73 -0.99 8.87 3.88
C VAL A 73 -1.13 9.84 2.71
N LYS A 74 -1.31 11.13 3.01
CA LYS A 74 -1.28 12.19 2.00
C LYS A 74 0.14 12.72 1.87
N GLU A 75 0.73 12.55 0.69
CA GLU A 75 1.90 13.28 0.21
C GLU A 75 1.42 14.45 -0.66
N GLU A 76 2.32 15.40 -1.00
CA GLU A 76 1.94 16.66 -1.64
C GLU A 76 1.17 16.48 -2.95
N GLU A 77 1.45 15.42 -3.71
CA GLU A 77 0.83 15.15 -5.02
C GLU A 77 0.11 13.78 -5.10
N GLU A 78 0.38 12.88 -4.15
CA GLU A 78 -0.10 11.49 -4.18
C GLU A 78 -0.72 11.05 -2.86
N ILE A 79 -1.73 10.18 -2.94
CA ILE A 79 -2.28 9.50 -1.77
C ILE A 79 -1.85 8.05 -1.80
N ARG A 80 -1.24 7.58 -0.71
CA ARG A 80 -0.88 6.17 -0.53
C ARG A 80 -1.83 5.50 0.45
N ALA A 81 -2.40 4.37 0.03
CA ALA A 81 -3.28 3.54 0.84
C ALA A 81 -2.59 2.23 1.23
N TYR A 82 -2.49 1.98 2.53
CA TYR A 82 -1.84 0.80 3.13
C TYR A 82 -2.81 -0.03 3.96
N LEU A 83 -2.55 -1.32 4.11
CA LEU A 83 -3.30 -2.18 5.02
C LEU A 83 -2.94 -1.81 6.47
N SER A 84 -3.93 -1.71 7.38
CA SER A 84 -3.66 -1.27 8.76
C SER A 84 -2.72 -2.19 9.54
N ASP A 85 -2.67 -3.47 9.19
CA ASP A 85 -1.80 -4.46 9.84
C ASP A 85 -0.36 -4.46 9.28
N GLU A 86 -0.10 -3.75 8.19
CA GLU A 86 1.27 -3.45 7.79
C GLU A 86 1.84 -2.39 8.74
N LYS A 87 2.77 -2.82 9.59
CA LYS A 87 3.79 -1.91 10.13
C LYS A 87 4.43 -1.20 8.94
N ILE A 88 4.25 0.11 8.87
CA ILE A 88 5.19 0.96 8.16
C ILE A 88 6.52 0.74 8.92
N GLU A 89 7.42 -0.08 8.38
CA GLU A 89 8.82 0.24 8.57
C GLU A 89 8.97 1.60 7.92
N GLU A 90 9.08 2.65 8.75
CA GLU A 90 9.57 3.92 8.24
C GLU A 90 10.81 3.61 7.43
N PRO A 91 11.03 4.21 6.25
CA PRO A 91 12.30 4.01 5.58
C PRO A 91 13.38 4.46 6.57
N LYS A 92 14.06 3.49 7.19
CA LYS A 92 15.37 3.73 7.78
C LYS A 92 16.15 4.34 6.63
N LYS A 93 16.53 5.59 6.82
CA LYS A 93 17.48 6.35 6.02
C LYS A 93 18.75 5.49 5.91
N ALA A 94 18.80 4.58 4.95
CA ALA A 94 19.82 3.54 4.84
C ALA A 94 19.88 2.93 3.43
N GLU A 95 19.85 3.77 2.39
CA GLU A 95 20.50 3.46 1.11
C GLU A 95 21.14 4.75 0.52
N GLU A 96 21.83 5.53 1.36
CA GLU A 96 23.08 6.18 0.92
C GLU A 96 24.19 5.13 1.09
N LYS A 97 24.81 4.78 -0.03
CA LYS A 97 25.76 3.68 -0.33
C LYS A 97 27.03 3.69 0.58
N PRO A 98 27.82 2.59 0.68
CA PRO A 98 28.09 1.66 -0.43
C PRO A 98 28.22 0.15 -0.13
N LYS A 99 27.85 -0.63 -1.17
CA LYS A 99 28.21 -2.04 -1.41
C LYS A 99 29.73 -2.27 -1.64
N ALA A 100 30.60 -1.38 -1.16
CA ALA A 100 32.05 -1.43 -1.38
C ALA A 100 32.79 -2.26 -0.30
N GLU A 101 32.42 -2.15 0.98
CA GLU A 101 33.11 -2.86 2.07
C GLU A 101 32.91 -4.39 2.06
N VAL A 102 31.85 -4.89 1.41
CA VAL A 102 31.56 -6.34 1.36
C VAL A 102 32.39 -7.03 0.27
N LYS A 103 32.86 -6.31 -0.76
CA LYS A 103 33.76 -6.87 -1.77
C LYS A 103 35.21 -6.95 -1.27
N GLU A 104 35.68 -5.93 -0.56
CA GLU A 104 37.06 -5.88 -0.04
C GLU A 104 37.34 -7.00 0.98
N LYS A 105 36.38 -7.30 1.87
CA LYS A 105 36.51 -8.41 2.83
C LYS A 105 36.45 -9.82 2.20
N GLN A 106 35.96 -9.94 0.97
CA GLN A 106 35.94 -11.23 0.26
C GLN A 106 37.19 -11.47 -0.58
N GLU A 107 37.90 -10.41 -1.00
CA GLU A 107 39.19 -10.53 -1.68
C GLU A 107 40.36 -10.76 -0.71
N GLU A 108 40.34 -10.17 0.50
CA GLU A 108 41.37 -10.45 1.52
C GLU A 108 41.32 -11.87 2.08
N LYS A 109 40.11 -12.47 2.20
CA LYS A 109 39.97 -13.86 2.63
C LYS A 109 40.38 -14.88 1.56
N LYS A 110 40.35 -14.52 0.28
CA LYS A 110 40.79 -15.41 -0.83
C LYS A 110 42.29 -15.35 -1.10
N LYS A 111 43.04 -14.44 -0.48
CA LYS A 111 44.50 -14.35 -0.62
C LYS A 111 45.28 -15.06 0.50
N ASN A 112 44.62 -15.44 1.60
CA ASN A 112 45.24 -16.07 2.76
C ASN A 112 44.79 -17.52 3.00
N GLU A 113 44.14 -18.16 2.02
CA GLU A 113 43.87 -19.61 2.00
C GLU A 113 44.40 -20.22 0.70
#